data_AF-A0A258VZQ5-F1
#
_entry.id   AF-A0A258VZQ5-F1
#
_cell.length_a   1.000
_cell.length_b   1.000
_cell.length_c   1.000
_cell.angle_alpha   90.00
_cell.angle_beta   90.00
_cell.angle_gamma   90.00
#
_symmetry.space_group_name_H-M   'P 1'
#
loop_
_entity.id
_entity.type
_entity.pdbx_description
1 polymer ?
#
loop_
_entity_poly.entity_id
_entity_poly.type
_entity_poly.pdbx_seq_one_letter_code
_entity_poly.pdbx_strand_id
1 'polypeptide(L)'
;MQSNSQSYKLPFQTKIVFGFVLLLTVALISKWAFYSFVHVHQPSQSEQQMSGMKNQVAEICLKEESKSIKAASDTNEEDQDWINFKAPEYCKCVSTRLVSYWGEKSKIDQITKISSDEITEYIVTELKGEESKGFVDFCLSKAQKVSSKKVTASAQKSN
;
A
#
# COMPACT_ATOMS: atom_id res chain seq x y z
N MET A 1 -49.90 50.06 -26.37
CA MET A 1 -49.26 48.78 -26.71
C MET A 1 -49.63 47.77 -25.64
N GLN A 2 -50.64 46.94 -25.89
CA GLN A 2 -51.11 45.91 -24.93
C GLN A 2 -50.24 44.65 -25.09
N SER A 3 -49.46 44.34 -24.05
CA SER A 3 -48.71 43.10 -23.95
C SER A 3 -49.67 41.97 -23.56
N ASN A 4 -49.95 41.09 -24.52
CA ASN A 4 -50.79 39.91 -24.33
C ASN A 4 -49.94 38.79 -23.73
N SER A 5 -49.95 38.64 -22.41
CA SER A 5 -49.33 37.50 -21.72
C SER A 5 -50.26 36.29 -21.80
N GLN A 6 -50.16 35.53 -22.89
CA GLN A 6 -50.83 34.24 -23.00
C GLN A 6 -50.22 33.28 -21.96
N SER A 7 -50.98 33.01 -20.90
CA SER A 7 -50.68 32.00 -19.91
C SER A 7 -50.95 30.62 -20.52
N TYR A 8 -49.90 29.94 -20.96
CA TYR A 8 -49.99 28.60 -21.54
C TYR A 8 -50.35 27.60 -20.42
N LYS A 9 -51.66 27.32 -20.27
CA LYS A 9 -52.15 26.21 -19.44
C LYS A 9 -51.86 24.90 -20.17
N LEU A 10 -50.72 24.29 -19.86
CA LEU A 10 -50.39 22.94 -20.31
C LEU A 10 -51.44 21.93 -19.80
N PRO A 11 -52.01 21.09 -20.69
CA PRO A 11 -53.01 20.11 -20.30
C PRO A 11 -52.43 19.10 -19.28
N PHE A 12 -53.28 18.61 -18.38
CA PHE A 12 -52.88 17.76 -17.24
C PHE A 12 -52.05 16.52 -17.67
N GLN A 13 -52.36 15.98 -18.84
CA GLN A 13 -51.65 14.85 -19.45
C GLN A 13 -50.17 15.14 -19.72
N THR A 14 -49.82 16.35 -20.17
CA THR A 14 -48.44 16.72 -20.48
C THR A 14 -47.58 16.84 -19.22
N LYS A 15 -48.18 17.20 -18.08
CA LYS A 15 -47.48 17.29 -16.79
C LYS A 15 -47.08 15.90 -16.27
N ILE A 16 -47.93 14.90 -16.47
CA ILE A 16 -47.65 13.50 -16.09
C ILE A 16 -46.51 12.95 -16.95
N VAL A 17 -46.55 13.19 -18.27
CA VAL A 17 -45.49 12.75 -19.18
C VAL A 17 -44.15 13.43 -18.84
N PHE A 18 -44.16 14.74 -18.57
CA PHE A 18 -42.94 15.46 -18.16
C PHE A 18 -42.37 14.93 -16.84
N GLY A 19 -43.24 14.59 -15.88
CA GLY A 19 -42.85 13.98 -14.61
C GLY A 19 -42.15 12.63 -14.81
N PHE A 20 -42.69 11.77 -15.67
CA PHE A 20 -42.07 10.47 -16.00
C PHE A 20 -40.73 10.60 -16.71
N VAL A 21 -40.62 11.54 -17.65
CA VAL A 21 -39.36 11.83 -18.36
C VAL A 21 -38.30 12.32 -17.37
N LEU A 22 -38.65 13.23 -16.46
CA LEU A 22 -37.75 13.69 -15.40
C LEU A 22 -37.30 12.54 -14.50
N LEU A 23 -38.22 11.69 -14.05
CA LEU A 23 -37.91 10.53 -13.21
C LEU A 23 -36.94 9.56 -13.89
N LEU A 24 -37.14 9.29 -15.19
CA LEU A 24 -36.24 8.43 -15.98
C LEU A 24 -34.85 9.06 -16.13
N THR A 25 -34.76 10.37 -16.38
CA THR A 25 -33.46 11.05 -16.47
C THR A 25 -32.68 11.00 -15.15
N VAL A 26 -33.35 11.22 -14.02
CA VAL A 26 -32.74 11.10 -12.69
C VAL A 26 -32.29 9.67 -12.42
N ALA A 27 -33.09 8.66 -12.77
CA ALA A 27 -32.73 7.25 -12.59
C ALA A 27 -31.48 6.86 -13.43
N LEU A 28 -31.39 7.35 -14.67
CA LEU A 28 -30.24 7.07 -15.54
C LEU A 28 -28.96 7.74 -15.05
N ILE A 29 -29.03 9.00 -14.61
CA ILE A 29 -27.89 9.72 -14.03
C ILE A 29 -27.46 9.06 -12.72
N SER A 30 -28.41 8.70 -11.86
CA SER A 30 -28.15 7.95 -10.61
C SER A 30 -27.43 6.64 -10.87
N LYS A 31 -27.89 5.87 -11.87
CA LYS A 31 -27.28 4.60 -12.25
C LYS A 31 -25.86 4.80 -12.79
N TRP A 32 -25.63 5.83 -13.61
CA TRP A 32 -24.30 6.17 -14.11
C TRP A 32 -23.34 6.65 -13.02
N ALA A 33 -23.81 7.48 -12.10
CA ALA A 33 -23.06 7.94 -10.94
C ALA A 33 -22.71 6.77 -10.02
N PHE A 34 -23.66 5.86 -9.78
CA PHE A 34 -23.43 4.65 -8.97
C PHE A 34 -22.48 3.68 -9.65
N TYR A 35 -22.59 3.47 -10.97
CA TYR A 35 -21.67 2.60 -11.72
C TYR A 35 -20.24 3.16 -11.73
N SER A 36 -20.11 4.47 -11.93
CA SER A 36 -18.83 5.18 -11.89
C SER A 36 -18.24 5.15 -10.48
N PHE A 37 -19.04 5.37 -9.44
CA PHE A 37 -18.59 5.29 -8.05
C PHE A 37 -18.16 3.86 -7.68
N VAL A 38 -18.89 2.83 -8.09
CA VAL A 38 -18.53 1.43 -7.81
C VAL A 38 -17.28 0.97 -8.59
N HIS A 39 -17.05 1.48 -9.80
CA HIS A 39 -15.85 1.15 -10.59
C HIS A 39 -14.62 2.03 -10.29
N VAL A 40 -14.82 3.27 -9.83
CA VAL A 40 -13.76 4.23 -9.51
C VAL A 40 -13.43 4.24 -8.01
N HIS A 41 -14.31 3.73 -7.16
CA HIS A 41 -14.07 3.55 -5.72
C HIS A 41 -14.10 2.08 -5.30
N GLN A 42 -13.28 1.26 -5.95
CA GLN A 42 -12.53 0.25 -5.19
C GLN A 42 -11.17 0.84 -4.77
N PRO A 43 -11.09 1.76 -3.79
CA PRO A 43 -9.85 1.87 -3.06
C PRO A 43 -9.71 0.58 -2.24
N SER A 44 -8.64 -0.15 -2.56
CA SER A 44 -7.67 -0.58 -1.56
C SER A 44 -7.98 -1.74 -0.61
N GLN A 45 -8.90 -2.69 -0.87
CA GLN A 45 -8.80 -3.96 -0.10
C GLN A 45 -7.40 -4.59 -0.35
N SER A 46 -6.93 -4.53 -1.60
CA SER A 46 -5.58 -4.91 -1.99
C SER A 46 -4.49 -4.03 -1.40
N GLU A 47 -4.62 -2.70 -1.34
CA GLU A 47 -3.57 -1.85 -0.75
C GLU A 47 -3.52 -1.94 0.79
N GLN A 48 -4.65 -2.06 1.49
CA GLN A 48 -4.66 -2.30 2.94
C GLN A 48 -4.06 -3.67 3.27
N GLN A 49 -4.40 -4.71 2.50
CA GLN A 49 -3.83 -6.05 2.64
C GLN A 49 -2.32 -6.05 2.34
N MET A 50 -1.87 -5.33 1.31
CA MET A 50 -0.46 -5.18 1.01
C MET A 50 0.29 -4.36 2.08
N SER A 51 -0.33 -3.34 2.65
CA SER A 51 0.26 -2.55 3.74
C SER A 51 0.46 -3.39 5.00
N GLY A 52 -0.58 -4.15 5.40
CA GLY A 52 -0.50 -5.08 6.53
C GLY A 52 0.60 -6.13 6.34
N MET A 53 0.68 -6.73 5.14
CA MET A 53 1.68 -7.74 4.85
C MET A 53 3.10 -7.16 4.76
N LYS A 54 3.28 -5.94 4.25
CA LYS A 54 4.58 -5.24 4.27
C LYS A 54 5.11 -5.05 5.69
N ASN A 55 4.22 -4.70 6.63
CA ASN A 55 4.61 -4.55 8.03
C ASN A 55 4.99 -5.90 8.64
N GLN A 56 4.18 -6.94 8.42
CA GLN A 56 4.47 -8.29 8.91
C GLN A 56 5.82 -8.83 8.40
N VAL A 57 6.10 -8.67 7.10
CA VAL A 57 7.39 -9.09 6.50
C VAL A 57 8.54 -8.26 7.06
N ALA A 58 8.36 -6.95 7.28
CA ALA A 58 9.39 -6.10 7.87
C ALA A 58 9.72 -6.51 9.31
N GLU A 59 8.70 -6.83 10.12
CA GLU A 59 8.90 -7.30 11.49
C GLU A 59 9.63 -8.65 11.55
N ILE A 60 9.29 -9.58 10.66
CA ILE A 60 9.97 -10.88 10.57
C ILE A 60 11.43 -10.70 10.13
N CYS A 61 11.68 -9.86 9.13
CA CYS A 61 13.03 -9.50 8.70
C CYS A 61 13.84 -8.93 9.87
N LEU A 62 13.31 -7.96 10.61
CA LEU A 62 13.98 -7.35 11.76
C LEU A 62 14.27 -8.37 12.87
N LYS A 63 13.32 -9.26 13.13
CA LYS A 63 13.50 -10.33 14.12
C LYS A 63 14.62 -11.28 13.71
N GLU A 64 14.70 -11.65 12.44
CA GLU A 64 15.74 -12.54 11.92
C GLU A 64 17.13 -11.87 11.94
N GLU A 65 17.22 -10.58 11.59
CA GLU A 65 18.45 -9.78 11.69
C GLU A 65 18.94 -9.71 13.15
N SER A 66 18.04 -9.37 14.08
CA SER A 66 18.38 -9.29 15.52
C SER A 66 18.76 -10.64 16.13
N LYS A 67 18.19 -11.73 15.64
CA LYS A 67 18.51 -13.10 16.07
C LYS A 67 19.89 -13.53 15.56
N SER A 68 20.22 -13.19 14.32
CA SER A 68 21.51 -13.49 13.70
C SER A 68 22.65 -12.81 14.44
N ILE A 69 22.44 -11.57 14.91
CA ILE A 69 23.43 -10.82 15.69
C ILE A 69 23.53 -11.32 17.14
N LYS A 70 22.41 -11.65 17.81
CA LYS A 70 22.45 -12.20 19.18
C LYS A 70 23.08 -13.59 19.29
N ALA A 71 23.09 -14.36 18.19
CA ALA A 71 23.78 -15.64 18.14
C ALA A 71 25.30 -15.49 18.03
N ALA A 72 25.80 -14.33 17.57
CA ALA A 72 27.21 -13.96 17.64
C ALA A 72 27.48 -13.38 19.04
N SER A 73 28.24 -14.10 19.86
CA SER A 73 28.38 -13.87 21.31
C SER A 73 29.05 -12.55 21.72
N ASP A 74 29.52 -11.73 20.78
CA ASP A 74 30.12 -10.43 21.03
C ASP A 74 29.42 -9.39 20.15
N THR A 75 28.38 -8.74 20.69
CA THR A 75 27.68 -7.67 19.97
C THR A 75 28.56 -6.43 19.98
N ASN A 76 29.23 -6.14 18.86
CA ASN A 76 30.05 -4.93 18.72
C ASN A 76 29.16 -3.68 18.53
N GLU A 77 29.71 -2.48 18.78
CA GLU A 77 29.00 -1.20 18.55
C GLU A 77 28.44 -1.10 17.13
N GLU A 78 29.16 -1.65 16.14
CA GLU A 78 28.72 -1.66 14.74
C GLU A 78 27.45 -2.50 14.51
N ASP A 79 27.31 -3.62 15.23
CA ASP A 79 26.12 -4.48 15.16
C ASP A 79 24.91 -3.81 15.83
N GLN A 80 25.14 -3.06 16.90
CA GLN A 80 24.08 -2.25 17.52
C GLN A 80 23.64 -1.11 16.59
N ASP A 81 24.57 -0.43 15.95
CA ASP A 81 24.27 0.62 14.97
C ASP A 81 23.52 0.07 13.76
N TRP A 82 23.87 -1.14 13.31
CA TRP A 82 23.12 -1.85 12.28
C TRP A 82 21.67 -2.03 12.70
N ILE A 83 21.41 -2.68 13.83
CA ILE A 83 20.06 -2.98 14.31
C ILE A 83 19.22 -1.73 14.56
N ASN A 84 19.82 -0.68 15.12
CA ASN A 84 19.08 0.51 15.52
C ASN A 84 18.78 1.46 14.35
N PHE A 85 19.65 1.52 13.34
CA PHE A 85 19.56 2.56 12.30
C PHE A 85 19.50 2.03 10.87
N LYS A 86 20.16 0.92 10.54
CA LYS A 86 20.26 0.42 9.15
C LYS A 86 19.24 -0.69 8.88
N ALA A 87 19.07 -1.62 9.82
CA ALA A 87 18.18 -2.76 9.70
C ALA A 87 16.70 -2.37 9.50
N PRO A 88 16.13 -1.33 10.15
CA PRO A 88 14.73 -0.94 9.93
C PRO A 88 14.48 -0.44 8.51
N GLU A 89 15.37 0.40 7.98
CA GLU A 89 15.25 0.92 6.61
C GLU A 89 15.52 -0.17 5.57
N TYR A 90 16.48 -1.05 5.84
CA TYR A 90 16.75 -2.23 5.05
C TYR A 90 15.53 -3.16 4.97
N CYS A 91 14.98 -3.58 6.11
CA CYS A 91 13.83 -4.48 6.17
C CYS A 91 12.57 -3.87 5.57
N LYS A 92 12.34 -2.56 5.74
CA LYS A 92 11.25 -1.84 5.07
C LYS A 92 11.40 -1.83 3.55
N CYS A 93 12.62 -1.67 3.05
CA CYS A 93 12.92 -1.73 1.62
C CYS A 93 12.67 -3.15 1.07
N VAL A 94 13.18 -4.17 1.75
CA VAL A 94 13.03 -5.58 1.35
C VAL A 94 11.56 -5.99 1.40
N SER A 95 10.84 -5.67 2.47
CA SER A 95 9.42 -6.03 2.61
C SER A 95 8.56 -5.39 1.53
N THR A 96 8.84 -4.12 1.18
CA THR A 96 8.12 -3.43 0.11
C THR A 96 8.32 -4.14 -1.22
N ARG A 97 9.56 -4.49 -1.56
CA ARG A 97 9.86 -5.17 -2.83
C ARG A 97 9.29 -6.59 -2.87
N LEU A 98 9.43 -7.35 -1.80
CA LEU A 98 8.96 -8.73 -1.73
C LEU A 98 7.43 -8.79 -1.83
N VAL A 99 6.71 -7.94 -1.10
CA VAL A 99 5.25 -7.88 -1.20
C VAL A 99 4.79 -7.37 -2.57
N SER A 100 5.50 -6.40 -3.15
CA SER A 100 5.21 -5.97 -4.53
C SER A 100 5.41 -7.10 -5.54
N TYR A 101 6.47 -7.90 -5.38
CA TYR A 101 6.72 -9.07 -6.21
C TYR A 101 5.61 -10.12 -6.07
N TRP A 102 5.15 -10.41 -4.85
CA TRP A 102 4.01 -11.30 -4.63
C TRP A 102 2.72 -10.73 -5.22
N GLY A 103 2.54 -9.41 -5.19
CA GLY A 103 1.43 -8.71 -5.85
C GLY A 103 1.45 -8.92 -7.36
N GLU A 104 2.60 -8.72 -7.99
CA GLU A 104 2.79 -8.94 -9.43
C GLU A 104 2.53 -10.40 -9.83
N LYS A 105 2.97 -11.35 -8.99
CA LYS A 105 2.75 -12.79 -9.19
C LYS A 105 1.37 -13.27 -8.74
N SER A 106 0.49 -12.39 -8.26
CA SER A 106 -0.83 -12.75 -7.73
C SER A 106 -0.76 -13.85 -6.64
N LYS A 107 0.32 -13.87 -5.85
CA LYS A 107 0.54 -14.82 -4.74
C LYS A 107 -0.07 -14.34 -3.42
N ILE A 108 -0.45 -13.06 -3.33
CA ILE A 108 -0.98 -12.41 -2.12
C ILE A 108 -2.12 -13.22 -1.49
N ASP A 109 -3.10 -13.65 -2.28
CA ASP A 109 -4.26 -14.40 -1.78
C ASP A 109 -3.91 -15.80 -1.26
N GLN A 110 -2.86 -16.41 -1.81
CA GLN A 110 -2.36 -17.71 -1.36
C GLN A 110 -1.64 -17.54 -0.02
N ILE A 111 -0.81 -16.50 0.09
CA ILE A 111 -0.04 -16.19 1.30
C ILE A 111 -0.96 -15.86 2.47
N THR A 112 -2.05 -15.11 2.24
CA THR A 112 -3.02 -14.79 3.29
C THR A 112 -3.82 -15.99 3.82
N LYS A 113 -3.76 -17.15 3.14
CA LYS A 113 -4.41 -18.39 3.61
C LYS A 113 -3.48 -19.25 4.46
N ILE A 114 -2.18 -18.93 4.49
CA ILE A 114 -1.20 -19.65 5.31
C ILE A 114 -1.48 -19.32 6.78
N SER A 115 -1.35 -20.31 7.66
CA SER A 115 -1.52 -20.09 9.09
C SER A 115 -0.46 -19.13 9.65
N SER A 116 -0.75 -18.46 10.77
CA SER A 116 0.17 -17.47 11.34
C SER A 116 1.52 -18.06 11.80
N ASP A 117 1.59 -19.36 12.06
CA ASP A 117 2.82 -20.03 12.47
C ASP A 117 3.66 -20.39 11.23
N GLU A 118 3.02 -20.92 10.19
CA GLU A 118 3.68 -21.28 8.93
C GLU A 118 4.06 -20.07 8.09
N ILE A 119 3.33 -18.95 8.19
CA ILE A 119 3.62 -17.74 7.40
C ILE A 119 4.97 -17.14 7.78
N THR A 120 5.39 -17.28 9.04
CA THR A 120 6.70 -16.80 9.48
C THR A 120 7.82 -17.59 8.80
N GLU A 121 7.71 -18.92 8.77
CA GLU A 121 8.66 -19.79 8.10
C GLU A 121 8.68 -19.56 6.57
N TYR A 122 7.50 -19.39 5.98
CA TYR A 122 7.36 -19.05 4.57
C TYR A 122 8.09 -17.75 4.23
N ILE A 123 7.86 -16.69 5.00
CA ILE A 123 8.50 -15.38 4.80
C ILE A 123 10.02 -15.48 4.97
N VAL A 124 10.51 -16.18 6.00
CA VAL A 124 11.95 -16.38 6.20
C VAL A 124 12.58 -17.14 5.02
N THR A 125 11.87 -18.13 4.49
CA THR A 125 12.32 -18.91 3.33
C THR A 125 12.39 -18.02 2.09
N GLU A 126 11.35 -17.24 1.81
CA GLU A 126 11.31 -16.31 0.69
C GLU A 126 12.39 -15.23 0.80
N LEU A 127 12.65 -14.70 1.99
CA LEU A 127 13.73 -13.73 2.25
C LEU A 127 15.14 -14.28 2.00
N LYS A 128 15.32 -15.61 2.12
CA LYS A 128 16.58 -16.31 1.84
C LYS A 128 16.63 -16.91 0.43
N GLY A 129 15.52 -16.85 -0.30
CA GLY A 129 15.38 -17.40 -1.64
C GLY A 129 16.16 -16.64 -2.70
N GLU A 130 16.35 -17.27 -3.86
CA GLU A 130 17.09 -16.66 -4.97
C GLU A 130 16.38 -15.42 -5.54
N GLU A 131 15.04 -15.42 -5.54
CA GLU A 131 14.24 -14.30 -6.06
C GLU A 131 14.34 -13.04 -5.21
N SER A 132 14.57 -13.18 -3.89
CA SER A 132 14.72 -12.04 -2.99
C SER A 132 16.15 -11.51 -2.90
N LYS A 133 17.15 -12.30 -3.33
CA LYS A 133 18.57 -11.89 -3.31
C LYS A 133 18.81 -10.55 -4.00
N GLY A 134 18.22 -10.33 -5.18
CA GLY A 134 18.33 -9.05 -5.89
C GLY A 134 17.67 -7.88 -5.14
N PHE A 135 16.63 -8.13 -4.34
CA PHE A 135 16.01 -7.11 -3.48
C PHE A 135 16.88 -6.82 -2.27
N VAL A 136 17.42 -7.87 -1.63
CA VAL A 136 18.33 -7.80 -0.50
C VAL A 136 19.57 -6.99 -0.87
N ASP A 137 20.28 -7.35 -1.95
CA ASP A 137 21.50 -6.64 -2.39
C ASP A 137 21.24 -5.15 -2.68
N PHE A 138 20.12 -4.86 -3.36
CA PHE A 138 19.72 -3.48 -3.63
C PHE A 138 19.44 -2.70 -2.34
N CYS A 139 18.69 -3.28 -1.41
CA CYS A 139 18.30 -2.64 -0.17
C CYS A 139 19.48 -2.48 0.80
N LEU A 140 20.41 -3.45 0.84
CA LEU A 140 21.67 -3.35 1.57
C LEU A 140 22.51 -2.19 1.04
N SER A 141 22.66 -2.08 -0.29
CA SER A 141 23.38 -0.95 -0.91
C SER A 141 22.76 0.41 -0.56
N LYS A 142 21.43 0.47 -0.42
CA LYS A 142 20.73 1.69 0.03
C LYS A 142 20.99 1.97 1.51
N ALA A 143 20.87 0.98 2.38
CA ALA A 143 21.09 1.13 3.83
C ALA A 143 22.53 1.58 4.15
N GLN A 144 23.53 1.07 3.42
CA GLN A 144 24.93 1.49 3.56
C GLN A 144 25.14 2.98 3.24
N LYS A 145 24.43 3.52 2.22
CA LYS A 145 24.51 4.95 1.83
C LYS A 145 23.90 5.90 2.86
N VAL A 146 22.95 5.44 3.68
CA VAL A 146 22.33 6.26 4.74
C VAL A 146 23.34 6.62 5.83
N SER A 147 24.30 5.72 6.12
CA SER A 147 25.37 5.93 7.11
C SER A 147 26.29 7.10 6.74
N SER A 148 26.57 7.30 5.44
CA SER A 148 27.44 8.38 4.98
C SER A 148 26.79 9.77 5.08
N LYS A 149 25.45 9.84 5.09
CA LYS A 149 24.70 11.11 5.11
C LYS A 149 24.42 11.63 6.53
N LYS A 150 24.33 10.74 7.53
CA LYS A 150 24.09 11.14 8.93
C LYS A 150 25.31 11.84 9.56
N VAL A 151 26.53 11.49 9.12
CA VAL A 151 27.78 12.16 9.58
C VAL A 151 27.90 13.60 9.04
N THR A 152 27.41 13.87 7.83
CA THR A 152 27.44 15.22 7.25
C THR A 152 26.32 16.13 7.76
N ALA A 153 25.18 15.59 8.20
CA ALA A 153 24.10 16.39 8.78
C ALA A 153 24.41 16.88 10.22
N SER A 154 25.18 16.13 11.01
CA SER A 154 25.60 16.59 12.36
C SER A 154 26.71 17.64 12.33
N ALA A 155 27.50 17.73 11.26
CA ALA A 155 28.52 18.79 11.11
C ALA A 155 27.93 20.15 10.70
N GLN A 156 26.66 20.21 10.28
CA GLN A 156 26.04 21.45 9.78
C GLN A 156 25.05 22.08 10.76
N LYS A 157 24.97 21.59 12.01
CA LYS A 157 24.25 22.24 13.12
C LYS A 157 25.24 22.85 14.13
N SER A 158 26.19 23.62 13.62
CA SER A 158 26.96 24.59 14.40
C SER A 158 27.20 25.81 13.53
N ASN A 159 26.20 26.69 13.49
CA ASN A 159 26.33 28.11 13.20
C ASN A 159 25.15 28.81 13.87
#